data_AF-A0AAU2G260-F1
#
_entry.id   AF-A0AAU2G260-F1
#
_cell.length_a   1.000
_cell.length_b   1.000
_cell.length_c   1.000
_cell.angle_alpha   90.00
_cell.angle_beta   90.00
_cell.angle_gamma   90.00
#
_symmetry.space_group_name_H-M   'P 1'
#
loop_
_entity.id
_entity.type
_entity.pdbx_description
1 polymer ?
#
loop_
_entity_poly.entity_id
_entity_poly.type
_entity_poly.pdbx_seq_one_letter_code
_entity_poly.pdbx_strand_id
1 'polypeptide(L)'
;MSHSRRIGVITAAAALLLTATACSGMGRSTVGVLTFRGNDSPAFLSYSNTPVQGCHKIVLPKGATHVENNTLVDIILYRTENCEEPKGADGIYVATTLSNVTAPVSLPWRSFSVVH
;
A
#
# COMPACT_ATOMS: atom_id res chain seq x y z
N MET A 1 34.76 -33.18 -25.96
CA MET A 1 33.97 -31.95 -26.22
C MET A 1 32.46 -32.07 -25.96
N SER A 2 31.91 -33.23 -25.58
CA SER A 2 30.45 -33.42 -25.36
C SER A 2 29.94 -33.04 -23.96
N HIS A 3 30.75 -33.24 -22.91
CA HIS A 3 30.33 -33.00 -21.52
C HIS A 3 30.21 -31.51 -21.15
N SER A 4 31.14 -30.66 -21.62
CA SER A 4 31.14 -29.22 -21.34
C SER A 4 29.89 -28.51 -21.87
N ARG A 5 29.40 -28.95 -23.03
CA ARG A 5 28.18 -28.41 -23.66
C ARG A 5 26.93 -28.78 -22.86
N ARG A 6 26.85 -30.00 -22.34
CA ARG A 6 25.70 -30.45 -21.52
C ARG A 6 25.64 -29.73 -20.19
N ILE A 7 26.78 -29.56 -19.52
CA ILE A 7 26.85 -28.84 -18.24
C ILE A 7 26.43 -27.39 -18.42
N GLY A 8 26.90 -26.71 -19.47
CA GLY A 8 26.51 -25.32 -19.77
C GLY A 8 25.01 -25.14 -20.04
N VAL A 9 24.35 -26.09 -20.70
CA VAL A 9 22.90 -26.03 -20.93
C VAL A 9 22.12 -26.23 -19.64
N ILE A 10 22.54 -27.14 -18.77
CA ILE A 10 21.87 -27.39 -17.49
C ILE A 10 22.02 -26.17 -16.56
N THR A 11 23.21 -25.58 -16.48
CA THR A 11 23.41 -24.38 -15.65
C THR A 11 22.65 -23.18 -16.19
N ALA A 12 22.60 -22.99 -17.51
CA ALA A 12 21.80 -21.94 -18.13
C ALA A 12 20.30 -22.13 -17.88
N ALA A 13 19.79 -23.36 -18.02
CA ALA A 13 18.39 -23.68 -17.75
C ALA A 13 18.03 -23.49 -16.26
N ALA A 14 18.91 -23.92 -15.35
CA ALA A 14 18.72 -23.73 -13.91
C ALA A 14 18.72 -22.23 -13.54
N ALA A 15 19.64 -21.44 -14.11
CA ALA A 15 19.67 -20.00 -13.90
C ALA A 15 18.41 -19.31 -14.44
N LEU A 16 17.89 -19.74 -15.61
CA LEU A 16 16.65 -19.21 -16.17
C LEU A 16 15.42 -19.51 -15.30
N LEU A 17 15.35 -20.73 -14.73
CA LEU A 17 14.23 -21.12 -13.87
C LEU A 17 14.23 -20.35 -12.55
N LEU A 18 15.41 -20.09 -11.97
CA LEU A 18 15.54 -19.29 -10.76
C LEU A 18 15.08 -17.84 -10.98
N THR A 19 15.43 -17.22 -12.10
CA THR A 19 15.00 -15.84 -12.40
C THR A 19 13.52 -15.73 -12.77
N ALA A 20 12.92 -16.77 -13.36
CA ALA A 20 11.50 -16.78 -13.71
C ALA A 20 10.56 -16.68 -12.50
N THR A 21 10.97 -17.19 -11.33
CA THR A 21 10.15 -17.15 -10.11
C THR A 21 10.17 -15.82 -9.36
N ALA A 22 11.12 -14.92 -9.68
CA ALA A 22 11.26 -13.65 -8.97
C ALA A 22 10.08 -12.68 -9.17
N CYS A 23 9.38 -12.75 -10.30
CA CYS A 23 8.24 -11.86 -10.59
C CYS A 23 6.89 -12.43 -10.13
N SER A 24 6.80 -13.73 -9.83
CA SER A 24 5.54 -14.37 -9.43
C SER A 24 5.10 -14.02 -8.00
N GLY A 25 6.02 -13.52 -7.17
CA GLY A 25 5.73 -13.04 -5.82
C GLY A 25 5.31 -11.57 -5.75
N MET A 26 5.33 -10.85 -6.88
CA MET A 26 4.91 -9.44 -6.91
C MET A 26 3.40 -9.40 -6.99
N GLY A 27 2.75 -9.27 -5.83
CA GLY A 27 1.30 -9.12 -5.72
C GLY A 27 0.78 -7.88 -6.46
N ARG A 28 -0.55 -7.72 -6.51
CA ARG A 28 -1.16 -6.51 -7.06
C ARG A 28 -0.81 -5.31 -6.18
N SER A 29 -0.43 -4.20 -6.81
CA SER A 29 -0.19 -2.92 -6.16
C SER A 29 -1.11 -1.84 -6.72
N THR A 30 -1.35 -0.80 -5.93
CA THR A 30 -2.11 0.37 -6.35
C THR A 30 -1.39 1.14 -7.46
N VAL A 31 -2.17 1.73 -8.38
CA VAL A 31 -1.67 2.63 -9.42
C VAL A 31 -2.09 4.05 -9.05
N GLY A 32 -1.13 4.98 -9.07
CA GLY A 32 -1.32 6.37 -8.65
C GLY A 32 -0.66 6.67 -7.30
N VAL A 33 -1.09 7.76 -6.66
CA VAL A 33 -0.49 8.25 -5.41
C VAL A 33 -1.56 8.50 -4.37
N LEU A 34 -1.35 7.96 -3.17
CA LEU A 34 -2.16 8.27 -1.99
C LEU A 34 -1.38 9.21 -1.08
N THR A 35 -1.93 10.37 -0.79
CA THR A 35 -1.23 11.41 -0.01
C THR A 35 -1.93 11.65 1.32
N PHE A 36 -1.15 11.74 2.39
CA PHE A 36 -1.59 12.01 3.74
C PHE A 36 -0.91 13.26 4.29
N ARG A 37 -1.64 14.02 5.11
CA ARG A 37 -1.10 15.18 5.83
C ARG A 37 -1.72 15.28 7.23
N GLY A 38 -0.90 15.67 8.20
CA GLY A 38 -1.35 15.94 9.57
C GLY A 38 -1.98 17.34 9.70
N ASN A 39 -2.57 17.62 10.87
CA ASN A 39 -3.17 18.94 11.12
C ASN A 39 -2.08 20.03 11.12
N ASP A 40 -2.31 21.11 10.37
CA ASP A 40 -1.40 22.25 10.25
C ASP A 40 0.06 21.89 9.87
N SER A 41 0.27 20.72 9.25
CA SER A 41 1.60 20.28 8.84
C SER A 41 1.85 20.62 7.38
N PRO A 42 2.98 21.24 7.02
CA PRO A 42 3.37 21.41 5.61
C PRO A 42 3.92 20.12 4.99
N ALA A 43 4.18 19.09 5.80
CA ALA A 43 4.74 17.83 5.34
C ALA A 43 3.65 16.88 4.84
N PHE A 44 3.91 16.25 3.70
CA PHE A 44 3.05 15.23 3.11
C PHE A 44 3.74 13.88 3.17
N LEU A 45 2.96 12.83 3.42
CA LEU A 45 3.39 11.45 3.31
C LEU A 45 2.68 10.83 2.10
N SER A 46 3.44 10.42 1.11
CA SER A 46 2.91 9.82 -0.11
C SER A 46 3.21 8.32 -0.16
N TYR A 47 2.20 7.55 -0.53
CA TYR A 47 2.32 6.13 -0.82
C TYR A 47 2.06 5.92 -2.31
N SER A 48 2.98 5.21 -2.97
CA SER A 48 2.83 4.73 -4.34
C SER A 48 3.13 3.23 -4.37
N ASN A 49 2.57 2.53 -5.35
CA ASN A 49 2.76 1.08 -5.53
C ASN A 49 2.45 0.26 -4.28
N THR A 50 1.50 0.71 -3.46
CA THR A 50 1.14 0.04 -2.21
C THR A 50 0.53 -1.32 -2.51
N PRO A 51 0.94 -2.41 -1.85
CA PRO A 51 0.28 -3.70 -2.02
C PRO A 51 -1.21 -3.57 -1.73
N VAL A 52 -2.07 -4.13 -2.60
CA VAL A 52 -3.51 -4.04 -2.37
C VAL A 52 -3.91 -4.82 -1.11
N GLN A 53 -3.22 -5.91 -0.80
CA GLN A 53 -3.51 -6.73 0.37
C GLN A 53 -2.84 -6.17 1.64
N GLY A 54 -3.55 -6.31 2.76
CA GLY A 54 -3.02 -6.05 4.09
C GLY A 54 -3.41 -4.69 4.66
N CYS A 55 -2.82 -4.39 5.82
CA CYS A 55 -3.00 -3.13 6.54
C CYS A 55 -1.73 -2.28 6.43
N HIS A 56 -1.90 -1.00 6.11
CA HIS A 56 -0.79 -0.08 5.91
C HIS A 56 -0.85 1.03 6.96
N LYS A 57 0.18 1.12 7.80
CA LYS A 57 0.30 2.17 8.82
C LYS A 57 0.67 3.50 8.17
N ILE A 58 -0.03 4.57 8.56
CA ILE A 58 0.29 5.95 8.19
C ILE A 58 1.40 6.44 9.13
N VAL A 59 2.61 6.63 8.61
CA VAL A 59 3.81 6.99 9.40
C VAL A 59 3.87 8.48 9.73
N LEU A 60 2.73 9.08 10.06
CA LEU A 60 2.65 10.43 10.63
C LEU A 60 2.54 10.30 12.16
N PRO A 61 3.42 10.92 12.96
CA PRO A 61 3.44 10.72 14.42
C PRO A 61 2.10 11.01 15.12
N LYS A 62 1.38 12.01 14.61
CA LYS A 62 0.05 12.41 15.09
C LYS A 62 -1.09 11.89 14.21
N GLY A 63 -0.82 11.01 13.25
CA GLY A 63 -1.79 10.55 12.26
C GLY A 63 -2.09 11.60 11.17
N ALA A 64 -2.92 11.20 10.20
CA ALA A 64 -3.39 12.05 9.13
C ALA A 64 -4.74 12.69 9.49
N THR A 65 -4.90 13.97 9.14
CA THR A 65 -6.19 14.67 9.18
C THR A 65 -6.69 15.03 7.78
N HIS A 66 -5.83 14.90 6.76
CA HIS A 66 -6.18 15.08 5.36
C HIS A 66 -5.66 13.90 4.57
N VAL A 67 -6.50 13.38 3.66
CA VAL A 67 -6.17 12.30 2.73
C VAL A 67 -6.63 12.67 1.34
N GLU A 68 -5.79 12.41 0.34
CA GLU A 68 -6.12 12.54 -1.07
C GLU A 68 -5.81 11.22 -1.79
N ASN A 69 -6.85 10.55 -2.27
CA ASN A 69 -6.73 9.29 -2.99
C ASN A 69 -6.64 9.54 -4.50
N ASN A 70 -5.45 9.85 -5.00
CA ASN A 70 -5.19 9.92 -6.43
C ASN A 70 -4.73 8.56 -6.98
N THR A 71 -5.24 7.47 -6.42
CA THR A 71 -5.04 6.11 -6.94
C THR A 71 -6.26 5.63 -7.72
N LEU A 72 -6.11 4.58 -8.54
CA LEU A 72 -7.19 3.95 -9.32
C LEU A 72 -8.03 2.94 -8.52
N VAL A 73 -7.91 2.93 -7.19
CA VAL A 73 -8.61 2.03 -6.29
C VAL A 73 -9.14 2.78 -5.09
N ASP A 74 -10.13 2.21 -4.43
CA ASP A 74 -10.70 2.80 -3.22
C ASP A 74 -9.94 2.32 -1.98
N ILE A 75 -10.06 3.08 -0.90
CA ILE A 75 -9.43 2.74 0.38
C ILE A 75 -10.42 2.89 1.53
N ILE A 76 -10.09 2.23 2.64
CA ILE A 76 -10.75 2.41 3.93
C ILE A 76 -9.70 2.93 4.92
N LEU A 77 -10.03 4.01 5.61
CA LEU A 77 -9.18 4.65 6.61
C LEU A 77 -9.61 4.24 8.02
N TYR A 78 -8.65 3.94 8.88
CA TYR A 78 -8.90 3.53 10.26
C TYR A 78 -8.21 4.46 11.26
N ARG A 79 -8.82 4.58 12.44
CA ARG A 79 -8.27 5.34 13.58
C ARG A 79 -7.25 4.53 14.38
N THR A 80 -7.20 3.22 14.17
CA THR A 80 -6.24 2.29 14.79
C THR A 80 -5.01 2.13 13.91
N GLU A 81 -3.90 1.66 14.46
CA GLU A 81 -2.67 1.47 13.69
C GLU A 81 -2.63 0.17 12.87
N ASN A 82 -3.59 -0.72 13.10
CA ASN A 82 -3.64 -2.10 12.61
C ASN A 82 -4.91 -2.42 11.80
N CYS A 83 -5.60 -1.40 11.28
CA CYS A 83 -6.83 -1.54 10.50
C CYS A 83 -7.95 -2.31 11.21
N GLU A 84 -7.94 -2.28 12.54
CA GLU A 84 -9.04 -2.80 13.35
C GLU A 84 -10.11 -1.73 13.49
N GLU A 85 -11.37 -2.15 13.42
CA GLU A 85 -12.54 -1.33 13.71
C GLU A 85 -12.94 -1.56 15.16
N PRO A 86 -12.74 -0.58 16.06
CA PRO A 86 -13.30 -0.65 17.40
C PRO A 86 -14.83 -0.80 17.31
N LYS A 87 -15.45 -1.47 18.28
CA LYS A 87 -16.91 -1.67 18.30
C LYS A 87 -17.65 -0.34 18.07
N GLY A 88 -18.42 -0.26 16.98
CA GLY A 88 -19.23 0.91 16.61
C GLY A 88 -18.46 2.05 15.93
N ALA A 89 -17.22 1.80 15.49
CA ALA A 89 -16.43 2.76 14.72
C ALA A 89 -15.97 2.14 13.40
N ASP A 90 -16.82 2.28 12.38
CA ASP A 90 -16.53 1.82 11.03
C ASP A 90 -15.38 2.64 10.41
N GLY A 91 -14.65 1.99 9.51
CA GLY A 91 -13.66 2.65 8.68
C GLY A 91 -14.29 3.69 7.75
N ILE A 92 -13.51 4.70 7.38
CA ILE A 92 -13.96 5.74 6.45
C ILE A 92 -13.53 5.38 5.03
N TYR A 93 -14.51 5.13 4.18
CA TYR A 93 -14.29 4.86 2.76
C TYR A 93 -13.93 6.14 2.00
N VAL A 94 -12.89 6.06 1.17
CA VAL A 94 -12.46 7.14 0.27
C VAL A 94 -12.26 6.56 -1.12
N ALA A 95 -13.17 6.91 -2.03
CA ALA A 95 -13.13 6.40 -3.40
C ALA A 95 -11.93 6.95 -4.18
N THR A 96 -11.63 6.32 -5.31
CA THR A 96 -10.69 6.83 -6.30
C THR A 96 -10.94 8.30 -6.63
N THR A 97 -9.87 9.08 -6.75
CA THR A 97 -9.86 10.53 -7.05
C THR A 97 -10.53 11.43 -6.00
N LEU A 98 -11.02 10.88 -4.89
CA LEU A 98 -11.61 11.67 -3.80
C LEU A 98 -10.62 11.97 -2.69
N SER A 99 -10.99 12.94 -1.86
CA SER A 99 -10.28 13.33 -0.66
C SER A 99 -11.19 13.29 0.56
N ASN A 100 -10.60 13.23 1.74
CA ASN A 100 -11.31 13.31 3.01
C ASN A 100 -10.51 14.12 4.03
N VAL A 101 -11.21 14.88 4.86
CA VAL A 101 -10.64 15.70 5.93
C VAL A 101 -11.38 15.42 7.23
N THR A 102 -10.65 15.15 8.30
CA THR A 102 -11.23 14.93 9.62
C THR A 102 -11.87 16.22 10.14
N ALA A 103 -13.03 16.12 10.78
CA ALA A 103 -13.63 17.24 11.52
C ALA A 103 -12.69 17.69 12.68
N PRO A 104 -12.74 18.97 13.11
CA PRO A 104 -11.77 19.54 14.07
C PRO A 104 -11.62 18.80 15.40
N VAL A 105 -12.67 18.11 15.87
CA VAL A 105 -12.68 17.37 17.14
C VAL A 105 -12.53 15.86 16.98
N SER A 106 -12.41 15.38 15.73
CA SER A 106 -12.30 13.95 15.45
C SER A 106 -10.86 13.46 15.48
N LEU A 107 -10.69 12.18 15.83
CA LEU A 107 -9.36 11.56 15.88
C LEU A 107 -8.79 11.39 14.45
N PRO A 108 -7.47 11.57 14.29
CA PRO A 108 -6.79 11.40 13.02
C PRO A 108 -6.74 9.93 12.61
N TRP A 109 -6.57 9.69 11.31
CA TRP A 109 -6.37 8.35 10.76
C TRP A 109 -4.94 7.87 11.00
N ARG A 110 -4.80 6.59 11.28
CA ARG A 110 -3.54 5.94 11.68
C ARG A 110 -3.13 4.81 10.75
N SER A 111 -4.08 4.20 10.03
CA SER A 111 -3.81 3.17 9.04
C SER A 111 -4.87 3.17 7.94
N PHE A 112 -4.61 2.45 6.86
CA PHE A 112 -5.54 2.25 5.76
C PHE A 112 -5.41 0.85 5.14
N SER A 113 -6.49 0.38 4.51
CA SER A 113 -6.52 -0.81 3.67
C SER A 113 -7.05 -0.43 2.28
N VAL A 114 -6.65 -1.19 1.26
CA VAL A 114 -7.15 -1.02 -0.11
C VAL A 114 -8.34 -1.95 -0.32
N VAL A 115 -9.37 -1.46 -1.03
CA VAL A 115 -10.52 -2.28 -1.43
C VAL A 115 -10.14 -3.09 -2.66
N HIS A 116 -10.27 -4.42 -2.62
CA HIS A 116 -9.80 -5.32 -3.67
C HIS A 116 -10.60 -6.61 -3.82
#